data_AF-A0A7I7U208-F1
#
_entry.id   AF-A0A7I7U208-F1
#
_cell.length_a   1.000
_cell.length_b   1.000
_cell.length_c   1.000
_cell.angle_alpha   90.00
_cell.angle_beta   90.00
_cell.angle_gamma   90.00
#
_symmetry.space_group_name_H-M   'P 1'
#
loop_
_entity.id
_entity.type
_entity.pdbx_description
1 polymer ?
#
loop_
_entity_poly.entity_id
_entity_poly.type
_entity_poly.pdbx_seq_one_letter_code
_entity_poly.pdbx_strand_id
1 'polypeptide(L)'
;MSLPINTLRKLLAALAIVGMLASGIGIAGFMIFGNRDLQESAAPRYTPPAPPPPSVPTPKEFMIGVGVTAQNCDPAGACLYTYTIDPKYVGLHPFPETPFTVEYEVLGGHAPQPGKFTVSGDQAEILKDVTVEGPPGATLSANVVRVFEAPPPEPPAEPPPPPPAGEPVPAPGPDSAPAP
;
A
#
# COMPACT_ATOMS: atom_id res chain seq x y z
N MET A 1 -5.82 -30.19 -93.95
CA MET A 1 -5.84 -28.72 -94.06
C MET A 1 -4.54 -28.19 -93.48
N SER A 2 -3.62 -27.74 -94.34
CA SER A 2 -2.34 -27.18 -93.91
C SER A 2 -2.58 -25.73 -93.50
N LEU A 3 -2.40 -25.39 -92.20
CA LEU A 3 -2.53 -24.01 -91.74
C LEU A 3 -1.42 -23.16 -92.36
N PRO A 4 -1.73 -21.95 -92.90
CA PRO A 4 -0.70 -21.06 -93.42
C PRO A 4 0.31 -20.75 -92.33
N ILE A 5 1.61 -20.81 -92.67
CA ILE A 5 2.75 -20.59 -91.74
C ILE A 5 2.59 -19.27 -90.95
N ASN A 6 1.96 -18.26 -91.54
CA ASN A 6 1.73 -16.96 -90.91
C ASN A 6 0.68 -17.03 -89.78
N THR A 7 -0.33 -17.88 -89.91
CA THR A 7 -1.35 -18.16 -88.89
C THR A 7 -0.79 -18.99 -87.74
N LEU A 8 0.10 -19.94 -88.04
CA LEU A 8 0.80 -20.73 -87.03
C LEU A 8 1.73 -19.85 -86.18
N ARG A 9 2.48 -18.93 -86.81
CA ARG A 9 3.33 -17.95 -86.10
C ARG A 9 2.52 -17.01 -85.21
N LYS A 10 1.36 -16.54 -85.66
CA LYS A 10 0.46 -15.70 -84.85
C LYS A 10 -0.12 -16.45 -83.65
N LEU A 11 -0.50 -17.72 -83.82
CA LEU A 11 -0.97 -18.57 -82.72
C LEU A 11 0.12 -18.82 -81.69
N LEU A 12 1.35 -19.13 -82.13
CA LEU A 12 2.48 -19.34 -81.23
C LEU A 12 2.87 -18.06 -80.48
N ALA A 13 2.85 -16.90 -81.14
CA ALA A 13 3.11 -15.62 -80.50
C ALA A 13 2.04 -15.27 -79.44
N ALA A 14 0.76 -15.50 -79.75
CA ALA A 14 -0.33 -15.30 -78.79
C ALA A 14 -0.18 -16.23 -77.57
N LEU A 15 0.18 -17.51 -77.79
CA LEU A 15 0.38 -18.49 -76.73
C LEU A 15 1.60 -18.14 -75.85
N ALA A 16 2.68 -17.62 -76.44
CA ALA A 16 3.86 -17.15 -75.70
C ALA A 16 3.56 -15.93 -74.81
N ILE A 17 2.76 -14.98 -75.32
CA ILE A 17 2.36 -13.79 -74.54
C ILE A 17 1.45 -14.19 -73.36
N VAL A 18 0.49 -15.08 -73.59
CA VAL A 18 -0.39 -15.59 -72.51
C VAL A 18 0.42 -16.41 -71.50
N GLY A 19 1.39 -17.23 -71.95
CA GLY A 19 2.28 -18.00 -71.08
C GLY A 19 3.18 -17.13 -70.19
N MET A 20 3.70 -16.00 -70.70
CA MET A 20 4.46 -15.04 -69.90
C MET A 20 3.57 -14.28 -68.90
N LEU A 21 2.33 -13.95 -69.26
CA LEU A 21 1.40 -13.28 -68.34
C LEU A 21 0.91 -14.19 -67.20
N ALA A 22 0.71 -15.49 -67.46
CA ALA A 22 0.23 -16.43 -66.45
C ALA A 22 1.30 -16.86 -65.43
N SER A 23 2.59 -16.77 -65.78
CA SER A 23 3.70 -17.26 -64.93
C SER A 23 4.20 -16.25 -63.88
N GLY A 24 3.91 -14.95 -64.04
CA GLY A 24 4.44 -13.91 -63.14
C GLY A 24 3.62 -13.60 -61.88
N ILE A 25 2.30 -13.85 -61.89
CA ILE A 25 1.39 -13.32 -60.84
C ILE A 25 1.02 -14.38 -59.79
N GLY A 26 1.08 -15.67 -60.12
CA GLY A 26 0.62 -16.76 -59.22
C GLY A 26 1.49 -16.96 -57.96
N ILE A 27 2.80 -16.76 -58.07
CA ILE A 27 3.74 -17.09 -56.99
C ILE A 27 3.67 -16.07 -55.84
N ALA A 28 3.52 -14.79 -56.17
CA ALA A 28 3.34 -13.72 -55.18
C ALA A 28 1.99 -13.82 -54.46
N GLY A 29 0.91 -14.17 -55.19
CA GLY A 29 -0.40 -14.42 -54.60
C GLY A 29 -0.38 -15.59 -53.61
N PHE A 30 0.30 -16.69 -53.95
CA PHE A 30 0.40 -17.85 -53.05
C PHE A 30 1.26 -17.55 -51.80
N MET A 31 2.33 -16.76 -51.91
CA MET A 31 3.12 -16.35 -50.74
C MET A 31 2.41 -15.34 -49.84
N ILE A 32 1.55 -14.47 -50.39
CA ILE A 32 0.82 -13.45 -49.61
C ILE A 32 -0.44 -14.05 -48.94
N PHE A 33 -1.14 -14.98 -49.58
CA PHE A 33 -2.36 -15.58 -49.03
C PHE A 33 -2.12 -16.91 -48.31
N GLY A 34 -1.14 -17.72 -48.73
CA GLY A 34 -0.82 -19.00 -48.08
C GLY A 34 -0.12 -18.87 -46.72
N ASN A 35 0.51 -17.72 -46.43
CA ASN A 35 1.17 -17.48 -45.15
C ASN A 35 0.25 -16.89 -44.07
N ARG A 36 -0.98 -16.47 -44.39
CA ARG A 36 -1.86 -15.84 -43.39
C ARG A 36 -2.44 -16.85 -42.40
N ASP A 37 -2.64 -18.10 -42.82
CA ASP A 37 -3.08 -19.18 -41.93
C ASP A 37 -1.95 -19.75 -41.06
N LEU A 38 -0.68 -19.59 -41.44
CA LEU A 38 0.48 -20.05 -40.67
C LEU A 38 1.03 -18.99 -39.69
N GLN A 39 0.65 -17.73 -39.88
CA GLN A 39 1.16 -16.60 -39.10
C GLN A 39 0.16 -16.08 -38.06
N GLU A 40 -0.71 -16.95 -37.56
CA GLU A 40 -1.35 -16.77 -36.25
C GLU A 40 -0.63 -17.59 -35.17
N SER A 41 0.71 -17.63 -35.25
CA SER A 41 1.53 -17.96 -34.09
C SER A 41 1.53 -16.72 -33.19
N ALA A 42 0.49 -16.60 -32.36
CA ALA A 42 0.41 -15.57 -31.33
C ALA A 42 1.70 -15.61 -30.50
N ALA A 43 2.40 -14.49 -30.41
CA ALA A 43 3.56 -14.37 -29.52
C ALA A 43 3.14 -14.84 -28.11
N PRO A 44 4.02 -15.53 -27.36
CA PRO A 44 3.72 -15.95 -26.00
C PRO A 44 3.20 -14.77 -25.20
N ARG A 45 1.92 -14.81 -24.79
CA ARG A 45 1.35 -13.77 -23.94
C ARG A 45 2.00 -13.93 -22.57
N TYR A 46 2.79 -12.94 -22.17
CA TYR A 46 3.25 -12.83 -20.80
C TYR A 46 2.03 -12.54 -19.92
N THR A 47 1.57 -13.54 -19.16
CA THR A 47 0.65 -13.34 -18.05
C THR A 47 1.49 -13.06 -16.81
N PRO A 48 1.43 -11.83 -16.23
CA PRO A 48 2.09 -11.55 -14.98
C PRO A 48 1.61 -12.54 -13.90
N PRO A 49 2.48 -12.94 -12.96
CA PRO A 49 2.06 -13.65 -11.77
C PRO A 49 0.94 -12.87 -11.06
N ALA A 50 -0.05 -13.59 -10.52
CA ALA A 50 -1.06 -12.97 -9.67
C ALA A 50 -0.40 -12.34 -8.44
N PRO A 51 -0.89 -11.18 -7.96
CA PRO A 51 -0.37 -10.58 -6.74
C PRO A 51 -0.58 -11.52 -5.54
N PRO A 52 0.32 -11.47 -4.55
CA PRO A 52 0.16 -12.26 -3.33
C PRO A 52 -1.14 -11.88 -2.59
N PRO A 53 -1.75 -12.83 -1.87
CA PRO A 53 -2.97 -12.56 -1.12
C PRO A 53 -2.72 -11.53 0.00
N PRO A 54 -3.75 -10.78 0.43
CA PRO A 54 -3.67 -9.93 1.61
C PRO A 54 -3.36 -10.73 2.87
N SER A 55 -2.52 -10.17 3.74
CA SER A 55 -2.19 -10.76 5.04
C SER A 55 -1.82 -9.69 6.06
N VAL A 56 -2.06 -9.96 7.35
CA VAL A 56 -1.57 -9.09 8.44
C VAL A 56 -0.04 -9.03 8.34
N PRO A 57 0.56 -7.82 8.25
CA PRO A 57 2.01 -7.69 8.18
C PRO A 57 2.72 -8.23 9.42
N THR A 58 3.98 -8.57 9.24
CA THR A 58 4.90 -8.93 10.32
C THR A 58 5.71 -7.72 10.79
N PRO A 59 6.27 -7.74 12.02
CA PRO A 59 7.13 -6.65 12.51
C PRO A 59 8.30 -6.28 11.58
N LYS A 60 8.86 -7.26 10.87
CA LYS A 60 10.01 -7.06 9.96
C LYS A 60 9.67 -6.31 8.69
N GLU A 61 8.38 -6.17 8.38
CA GLU A 61 7.90 -5.47 7.18
C GLU A 61 7.60 -4.00 7.46
N PHE A 62 7.93 -3.51 8.66
CA PHE A 62 7.85 -2.11 9.02
C PHE A 62 9.22 -1.54 9.35
N MET A 63 9.49 -0.36 8.81
CA MET A 63 10.58 0.50 9.22
C MET A 63 9.98 1.77 9.82
N ILE A 64 10.33 2.12 11.05
CA ILE A 64 9.83 3.33 11.71
C ILE A 64 10.98 4.32 11.86
N GLY A 65 10.91 5.42 11.12
CA GLY A 65 11.78 6.58 11.34
C GLY A 65 11.34 7.35 12.58
N VAL A 66 12.29 7.95 13.30
CA VAL A 66 12.01 8.85 14.43
C VAL A 66 12.65 10.21 14.14
N GLY A 67 11.82 11.22 13.88
CA GLY A 67 12.26 12.59 13.65
C GLY A 67 12.09 13.42 14.91
N VAL A 68 13.19 13.89 15.50
CA VAL A 68 13.15 14.87 16.60
C VAL A 68 12.76 16.24 16.03
N THR A 69 11.64 16.77 16.50
CA THR A 69 11.08 18.06 16.06
C THR A 69 11.44 19.20 17.00
N ALA A 70 11.66 18.92 18.29
CA ALA A 70 12.16 19.88 19.26
C ALA A 70 13.05 19.20 20.31
N GLN A 71 13.98 19.97 20.88
CA GLN A 71 14.86 19.53 21.94
C GLN A 71 15.06 20.67 22.94
N ASN A 72 14.91 20.38 24.23
CA ASN A 72 15.23 21.29 25.32
C ASN A 72 16.07 20.57 26.37
N CYS A 73 17.27 21.07 26.64
CA CYS A 73 18.21 20.44 27.56
C CYS A 73 18.43 21.31 28.81
N ASP A 74 18.28 20.70 29.98
CA ASP A 74 18.75 21.31 31.22
C ASP A 74 20.30 21.21 31.26
N PRO A 75 21.03 22.34 31.41
CA PRO A 75 22.50 22.33 31.46
C PRO A 75 23.08 21.48 32.60
N ALA A 76 22.30 21.13 33.63
CA ALA A 76 22.71 20.27 34.73
C ALA A 76 21.94 18.93 34.77
N GLY A 77 21.11 18.64 33.77
CA GLY A 77 20.15 17.53 33.82
C GLY A 77 19.90 16.84 32.48
N ALA A 78 18.67 16.34 32.33
CA ALA A 78 18.26 15.61 31.14
C ALA A 78 17.81 16.55 30.01
N CYS A 79 17.65 15.96 28.82
CA CYS A 79 17.05 16.61 27.68
C CYS A 79 15.65 16.05 27.43
N LEU A 80 14.70 16.95 27.16
CA LEU A 80 13.39 16.61 26.63
C LEU A 80 13.45 16.69 25.11
N TYR A 81 13.08 15.59 24.46
CA TYR A 81 13.00 15.47 23.00
C TYR A 81 11.53 15.32 22.61
N THR A 82 11.03 16.23 21.79
CA THR A 82 9.75 16.08 21.10
C THR A 82 10.03 15.43 19.75
N TYR A 83 9.32 14.35 19.41
CA TYR A 83 9.52 13.63 18.17
C TYR A 83 8.20 13.24 17.50
N THR A 84 8.30 12.97 16.21
CA THR A 84 7.24 12.35 15.40
C THR A 84 7.79 11.10 14.73
N ILE A 85 7.00 10.02 14.69
CA ILE A 85 7.36 8.80 13.97
C ILE A 85 6.95 8.88 12.50
N ASP A 86 7.72 8.21 11.65
CA ASP A 86 7.46 8.06 10.22
C ASP A 86 7.49 6.56 9.85
N PRO A 87 6.36 5.84 10.02
CA PRO A 87 6.27 4.42 9.70
C PRO A 87 6.19 4.20 8.19
N LYS A 88 6.98 3.24 7.71
CA LYS A 88 7.02 2.80 6.32
C LYS A 88 6.82 1.29 6.23
N TYR A 89 5.83 0.87 5.45
CA TYR A 89 5.64 -0.53 5.08
C TYR A 89 6.58 -0.90 3.92
N VAL A 90 7.30 -2.00 4.07
CA VAL A 90 8.28 -2.52 3.09
C VAL A 90 8.01 -3.97 2.69
N GLY A 91 6.89 -4.54 3.16
CA GLY A 91 6.48 -5.89 2.76
C GLY A 91 5.98 -5.93 1.30
N LEU A 92 5.79 -7.15 0.81
CA LEU A 92 5.46 -7.41 -0.60
C LEU A 92 3.99 -7.83 -0.80
N HIS A 93 3.17 -7.80 0.25
CA HIS A 93 1.77 -8.18 0.19
C HIS A 93 0.86 -6.98 0.48
N PRO A 94 -0.36 -6.95 -0.08
CA PRO A 94 -1.33 -5.93 0.29
C PRO A 94 -1.76 -6.08 1.75
N PHE A 95 -2.27 -4.99 2.33
CA PHE A 95 -2.88 -5.00 3.66
C PHE A 95 -4.21 -5.76 3.66
N PRO A 96 -4.58 -6.37 4.80
CA PRO A 96 -5.89 -6.96 4.96
C PRO A 96 -6.98 -5.87 4.97
N GLU A 97 -8.22 -6.25 4.71
CA GLU A 97 -9.36 -5.34 4.87
C GLU A 97 -9.64 -5.03 6.35
N THR A 98 -9.28 -5.95 7.25
CA THR A 98 -9.42 -5.75 8.69
C THR A 98 -8.33 -4.84 9.23
N PRO A 99 -8.67 -3.86 10.09
CA PRO A 99 -7.66 -3.01 10.72
C PRO A 99 -6.65 -3.81 11.51
N PHE A 100 -5.40 -3.35 11.56
CA PHE A 100 -4.35 -3.95 12.38
C PHE A 100 -3.60 -2.89 13.17
N THR A 101 -3.02 -3.30 14.30
CA THR A 101 -2.25 -2.43 15.19
C THR A 101 -0.78 -2.82 15.17
N VAL A 102 0.08 -1.80 15.10
CA VAL A 102 1.52 -1.93 15.21
C VAL A 102 1.94 -1.39 16.57
N GLU A 103 2.53 -2.25 17.40
CA GLU A 103 3.17 -1.88 18.66
C GLU A 103 4.68 -1.75 18.44
N TYR A 104 5.23 -0.65 18.92
CA TYR A 104 6.64 -0.31 18.80
C TYR A 104 7.17 0.30 20.10
N GLU A 105 8.47 0.43 20.21
CA GLU A 105 9.14 1.14 21.28
C GLU A 105 10.16 2.13 20.71
N VAL A 106 10.24 3.32 21.27
CA VAL A 106 11.26 4.31 20.96
C VAL A 106 12.42 4.16 21.95
N LEU A 107 13.60 3.95 21.41
CA LEU A 107 14.87 3.73 22.11
C LEU A 107 15.70 5.03 22.10
N GLY A 108 16.75 5.07 22.93
CA GLY A 108 17.70 6.19 23.00
C GLY A 108 17.40 7.22 24.08
N GLY A 109 16.17 7.23 24.62
CA GLY A 109 15.85 7.95 25.86
C GLY A 109 16.41 7.26 27.12
N HIS A 110 15.98 7.70 28.30
CA HIS A 110 16.38 7.05 29.55
C HIS A 110 15.83 5.63 29.71
N ALA A 111 14.68 5.35 29.09
CA ALA A 111 14.08 4.02 29.01
C ALA A 111 13.36 3.85 27.65
N PRO A 112 13.16 2.61 27.16
CA PRO A 112 12.31 2.35 26.01
C PRO A 112 10.88 2.88 26.24
N GLN A 113 10.40 3.69 25.31
CA GLN A 113 9.06 4.29 25.38
C GLN A 113 8.11 3.52 24.46
N PRO A 114 7.11 2.79 24.97
CA PRO A 114 6.17 2.07 24.13
C PRO A 114 5.22 3.02 23.40
N GLY A 115 4.84 2.64 22.19
CA GLY A 115 3.88 3.33 21.35
C GLY A 115 3.07 2.36 20.50
N LYS A 116 1.97 2.85 19.94
CA LYS A 116 1.16 2.09 18.98
C LYS A 116 0.45 2.99 17.99
N PHE A 117 0.18 2.46 16.81
CA PHE A 117 -0.72 3.07 15.84
C PHE A 117 -1.56 1.99 15.17
N THR A 118 -2.74 2.37 14.71
CA THR A 118 -3.66 1.49 13.99
C THR A 118 -3.70 1.88 12.53
N VAL A 119 -3.72 0.87 11.66
CA VAL A 119 -3.82 1.01 10.21
C VAL A 119 -5.17 0.46 9.77
N SER A 120 -5.91 1.27 9.01
CA SER A 120 -7.19 0.90 8.41
C SER A 120 -7.17 1.26 6.93
N GLY A 121 -7.29 0.26 6.05
CA GLY A 121 -7.04 0.45 4.62
C GLY A 121 -5.64 1.01 4.38
N ASP A 122 -5.54 2.14 3.69
CA ASP A 122 -4.25 2.81 3.39
C ASP A 122 -3.89 3.93 4.38
N GLN A 123 -4.64 4.10 5.47
CA GLN A 123 -4.44 5.19 6.43
C GLN A 123 -3.92 4.66 7.77
N ALA A 124 -2.93 5.36 8.33
CA ALA A 124 -2.39 5.09 9.65
C ALA A 124 -2.68 6.27 10.59
N GLU A 125 -3.25 5.98 11.75
CA GLU A 125 -3.51 6.97 12.79
C GLU A 125 -2.30 7.08 13.73
N ILE A 126 -1.46 8.09 13.46
CA ILE A 126 -0.16 8.27 14.12
C ILE A 126 -0.22 9.45 15.10
N LEU A 127 0.27 9.21 16.32
CA LEU A 127 0.52 10.27 17.30
C LEU A 127 1.75 11.11 16.89
N LYS A 128 1.60 12.42 16.95
CA LYS A 128 2.67 13.40 16.68
C LYS A 128 3.10 14.10 17.95
N ASP A 129 4.31 14.66 17.91
CA ASP A 129 4.86 15.52 18.95
C ASP A 129 4.87 14.87 20.35
N VAL A 130 5.26 13.59 20.38
CA VAL A 130 5.43 12.83 21.62
C VAL A 130 6.72 13.30 22.29
N THR A 131 6.69 13.52 23.60
CA THR A 131 7.85 13.96 24.37
C THR A 131 8.47 12.80 25.15
N VAL A 132 9.79 12.67 25.08
CA VAL A 132 10.58 11.68 25.85
C VAL A 132 11.79 12.35 26.49
N GLU A 133 12.16 11.87 27.67
CA GLU A 133 13.36 12.30 28.38
C GLU A 133 14.55 11.40 28.02
N GLY A 134 15.71 11.99 27.79
CA GLY A 134 16.92 11.25 27.46
C GLY A 134 18.21 12.01 27.78
N PRO A 135 19.35 11.32 27.70
CA PRO A 135 20.65 11.94 27.91
C PRO A 135 20.95 13.01 26.85
N PRO A 136 21.88 13.94 27.11
CA PRO A 136 22.36 14.89 26.10
C PRO A 136 22.94 14.17 24.86
N GLY A 137 22.49 14.56 23.67
CA GLY A 137 22.92 13.96 22.41
C GLY A 137 22.31 12.59 22.10
N ALA A 138 21.19 12.23 22.75
CA ALA A 138 20.47 11.00 22.48
C ALA A 138 20.08 10.90 21.00
N THR A 139 20.31 9.73 20.41
CA THR A 139 19.78 9.38 19.09
C THR A 139 18.58 8.49 19.30
N LEU A 140 17.39 8.98 18.94
CA LEU A 140 16.16 8.21 19.04
C LEU A 140 15.99 7.28 17.84
N SER A 141 15.54 6.06 18.10
CA SER A 141 15.19 5.07 17.06
C SER A 141 13.97 4.28 17.50
N ALA A 142 13.26 3.64 16.57
CA ALA A 142 12.09 2.84 16.90
C ALA A 142 12.32 1.36 16.55
N ASN A 143 11.87 0.48 17.43
CA ASN A 143 11.86 -0.96 17.23
C ASN A 143 10.41 -1.45 17.20
N VAL A 144 10.05 -2.23 16.18
CA VAL A 144 8.70 -2.80 16.05
C VAL A 144 8.64 -4.09 16.85
N VAL A 145 7.76 -4.14 17.84
CA VAL A 145 7.64 -5.26 18.75
C VAL A 145 6.64 -6.27 18.22
N ARG A 146 5.47 -5.79 17.79
CA ARG A 146 4.32 -6.64 17.48
C ARG A 146 3.41 -6.01 16.44
N VAL A 147 2.83 -6.86 15.60
CA VAL A 147 1.75 -6.50 14.67
C VAL A 147 0.64 -7.54 14.82
N PHE A 148 -0.60 -7.10 14.94
CA PHE A 148 -1.75 -7.96 15.18
C PHE A 148 -3.03 -7.28 14.68
N GLU A 149 -4.03 -8.07 14.33
CA GLU A 149 -5.36 -7.57 13.96
C GLU A 149 -5.96 -6.75 15.12
N ALA A 150 -6.47 -5.56 14.81
CA ALA A 150 -7.05 -4.69 15.82
C ALA A 150 -8.43 -5.25 16.23
N PRO A 151 -8.79 -5.17 17.52
CA PRO A 151 -10.15 -5.45 17.94
C PRO A 151 -11.14 -4.55 17.17
N PRO A 152 -12.36 -5.03 16.87
CA PRO A 152 -13.41 -4.17 16.35
C PRO A 152 -13.55 -2.91 17.23
N PRO A 153 -13.76 -1.71 16.64
CA PRO A 153 -13.96 -0.51 17.44
C PRO A 153 -15.09 -0.75 18.44
N GLU A 154 -14.82 -0.56 19.73
CA GLU A 154 -15.87 -0.62 20.73
C GLU A 154 -16.98 0.37 20.34
N PRO A 155 -18.27 0.00 20.43
CA PRO A 155 -19.35 0.97 20.29
C PRO A 155 -19.06 2.18 21.19
N PRO A 156 -19.39 3.41 20.76
CA PRO A 156 -19.16 4.59 21.58
C PRO A 156 -19.68 4.31 22.99
N ALA A 157 -18.81 4.45 24.00
CA ALA A 157 -19.21 4.25 25.39
C ALA A 157 -20.48 5.06 25.65
N GLU A 158 -21.51 4.40 26.19
CA GLU A 158 -22.72 5.11 26.62
C GLU A 158 -22.28 6.29 27.50
N PRO A 159 -22.89 7.48 27.33
CA PRO A 159 -22.61 8.61 28.20
C PRO A 159 -22.67 8.15 29.66
N PRO A 160 -21.71 8.55 30.51
CA PRO A 160 -21.74 8.16 31.92
C PRO A 160 -23.12 8.51 32.48
N PRO A 161 -23.73 7.61 33.29
CA PRO A 161 -25.02 7.89 33.89
C PRO A 161 -24.94 9.24 34.62
N PRO A 162 -26.01 10.06 34.59
CA PRO A 162 -26.00 11.33 35.29
C PRO A 162 -25.62 11.07 36.76
N PRO A 163 -24.81 11.95 37.38
CA PRO A 163 -24.46 11.79 38.78
C PRO A 163 -25.75 11.60 39.60
N PRO A 164 -25.77 10.70 40.59
CA PRO A 164 -26.94 10.53 41.44
C PRO A 164 -27.32 11.90 41.98
N ALA A 165 -28.61 12.25 41.86
CA ALA A 165 -29.14 13.50 42.37
C ALA A 165 -28.67 13.63 43.82
N GLY A 166 -27.86 14.65 44.09
CA GLY A 166 -27.19 14.81 45.37
C GLY A 166 -28.18 14.66 46.51
N GLU A 167 -27.83 13.85 47.50
CA GLU A 167 -28.55 13.80 48.75
C GLU A 167 -28.76 15.24 49.26
N PRO A 168 -30.00 15.63 49.62
CA PRO A 168 -30.26 16.96 50.13
C PRO A 168 -29.42 17.17 51.39
N VAL A 169 -28.55 18.18 51.33
CA VAL A 169 -27.77 18.68 52.47
C VAL A 169 -28.74 18.90 53.64
N PRO A 170 -28.54 18.26 54.80
CA PRO A 170 -29.39 18.49 55.96
C PRO A 170 -29.31 19.98 56.34
N ALA A 171 -30.47 20.62 56.48
CA ALA A 171 -30.55 22.00 56.94
C ALA A 171 -29.86 22.16 58.30
N PRO A 172 -29.10 23.24 58.55
CA PRO A 172 -28.54 23.48 59.87
C PRO A 172 -29.66 23.62 60.90
N GLY A 173 -29.64 22.76 61.92
CA GLY A 173 -30.58 22.79 63.03
C GLY A 173 -30.40 24.07 63.87
N PRO A 174 -31.48 24.59 64.49
CA PRO A 174 -31.42 25.79 65.29
C PRO A 174 -30.88 25.45 66.68
N ASP A 175 -29.56 25.53 66.88
CA ASP A 175 -29.01 25.49 68.23
C ASP A 175 -27.84 26.47 68.36
N SER A 176 -28.16 27.67 68.83
CA SER A 176 -27.25 28.58 69.54
C SER A 176 -28.08 29.74 70.08
N ALA A 177 -28.76 29.50 71.21
CA ALA A 177 -29.15 30.58 72.11
C ALA A 177 -27.97 30.83 73.08
N PRO A 178 -27.49 32.08 73.25
CA PRO A 178 -26.53 32.39 74.29
C PRO A 178 -27.22 32.46 75.66
N ALA A 179 -26.63 31.83 76.67
CA ALA A 179 -27.06 31.88 78.06
C ALA A 179 -26.77 33.25 78.71
N PRO A 180 -27.57 33.67 79.73
CA PRO A 180 -27.47 34.98 80.38
C PRO A 180 -26.25 35.15 81.30
#